data_AF-A0A821FNQ7-F1
#
_entry.id   AF-A0A821FNQ7-F1
#
_cell.length_a   1.000
_cell.length_b   1.000
_cell.length_c   1.000
_cell.angle_alpha   90.00
_cell.angle_beta   90.00
_cell.angle_gamma   90.00
#
_symmetry.space_group_name_H-M   'P 1'
#
loop_
_entity.id
_entity.type
_entity.pdbx_description
1 polymer ?
#
loop_
_entity_poly.entity_id
_entity_poly.type
_entity_poly.pdbx_seq_one_letter_code
_entity_poly.pdbx_strand_id
1 'polypeptide(L)'
;MSREDALNSILELENYYTGLKNNLPGSPSEMVDKAWHAHILNTKMYFRFSERAFGRYLHHLPFWSGNMEEATQFVDAISMFEKLNALGIENMNQTVWTYRLEK
;
A
#
# COMPACT_ATOMS: atom_id res chain seq x y z
N MET A 1 0.20 -21.17 -2.48
CA MET A 1 -0.69 -20.77 -1.38
C MET A 1 -1.71 -21.87 -1.17
N SER A 2 -1.69 -22.51 -0.01
CA SER A 2 -2.68 -23.49 0.41
C SER A 2 -4.00 -22.80 0.83
N ARG A 3 -5.06 -23.57 1.08
CA ARG A 3 -6.31 -23.03 1.65
C ARG A 3 -6.08 -22.45 3.04
N GLU A 4 -5.23 -23.10 3.83
CA GLU A 4 -4.88 -22.64 5.17
C GLU A 4 -4.12 -21.31 5.13
N ASP A 5 -3.13 -21.19 4.23
CA ASP A 5 -2.40 -19.93 4.00
C ASP A 5 -3.35 -18.79 3.63
N ALA A 6 -4.34 -19.08 2.76
CA ALA A 6 -5.32 -18.10 2.34
C ALA A 6 -6.18 -17.62 3.53
N LEU A 7 -6.66 -18.55 4.37
CA LEU A 7 -7.44 -18.20 5.56
C LEU A 7 -6.62 -17.42 6.58
N ASN A 8 -5.37 -17.83 6.81
CA ASN A 8 -4.45 -17.13 7.72
C ASN A 8 -4.16 -15.71 7.21
N SER A 9 -4.00 -15.51 5.90
CA SER A 9 -3.80 -14.17 5.34
C SER A 9 -4.97 -13.23 5.60
N ILE A 10 -6.20 -13.76 5.60
CA ILE A 10 -7.41 -12.98 5.90
C ILE A 10 -7.47 -12.63 7.40
N LEU A 11 -7.22 -13.61 8.28
CA LEU A 11 -7.23 -13.39 9.73
C LEU A 11 -6.18 -12.36 10.16
N GLU A 12 -4.97 -12.43 9.61
CA GLU A 12 -3.90 -11.47 9.89
C GLU A 12 -4.25 -10.08 9.37
N LEU A 13 -4.89 -9.98 8.20
CA LEU A 13 -5.37 -8.70 7.66
C LEU A 13 -6.48 -8.09 8.55
N GLU A 14 -7.38 -8.90 9.09
CA GLU A 14 -8.41 -8.45 10.04
C GLU A 14 -7.80 -7.95 11.35
N ASN A 15 -6.80 -8.65 11.89
CA ASN A 15 -6.05 -8.21 13.07
C ASN A 15 -5.36 -6.87 12.80
N TYR A 16 -4.73 -6.73 11.64
CA TYR A 16 -4.08 -5.49 11.23
C TYR A 16 -5.08 -4.32 11.17
N TYR A 17 -6.23 -4.50 10.52
CA TYR A 17 -7.28 -3.47 10.49
C TYR A 17 -7.84 -3.14 11.88
N THR A 18 -7.93 -4.13 12.76
CA THR A 18 -8.34 -3.91 14.16
C THR A 18 -7.32 -3.05 14.88
N GLY A 19 -6.02 -3.28 14.68
CA GLY A 19 -4.95 -2.41 15.19
C GLY A 19 -5.11 -0.97 14.72
N LEU A 20 -5.26 -0.76 13.40
CA LEU A 20 -5.46 0.57 12.81
C LEU A 20 -6.69 1.28 13.39
N LYS A 21 -7.81 0.56 13.54
CA LYS A 21 -9.06 1.12 14.09
C LYS A 21 -8.91 1.58 15.54
N ASN A 22 -8.04 0.92 16.29
CA ASN A 22 -7.73 1.26 17.68
C ASN A 22 -6.54 2.22 17.84
N ASN A 23 -6.09 2.87 16.76
CA ASN A 23 -4.92 3.75 16.75
C ASN A 23 -3.64 3.07 17.25
N LEU A 24 -3.46 1.79 16.90
CA LEU A 24 -2.24 1.02 17.13
C LEU A 24 -1.53 0.79 15.78
N PRO A 25 -0.85 1.82 15.23
CA PRO A 25 -0.15 1.67 13.96
C PRO A 25 1.06 0.73 14.14
N GLY A 26 1.20 -0.22 13.22
CA GLY A 26 2.36 -1.09 13.11
C GLY A 26 2.69 -1.34 11.65
N SER A 27 3.91 -1.79 11.39
CA SER A 27 4.28 -2.24 10.05
C SER A 27 3.56 -3.55 9.73
N PRO A 28 2.89 -3.68 8.57
CA PRO A 28 2.31 -4.95 8.17
C PRO A 28 3.44 -5.98 7.95
N SER A 29 3.17 -7.25 8.24
CA SER A 29 4.03 -8.34 7.77
C SER A 29 3.96 -8.44 6.24
N GLU A 30 4.93 -9.09 5.59
CA GLU A 30 4.92 -9.26 4.13
C GLU A 30 3.62 -9.90 3.61
N MET A 31 3.05 -10.85 4.37
CA MET A 31 1.78 -11.49 4.01
C MET A 31 0.60 -10.52 4.11
N VAL A 32 0.52 -9.74 5.20
CA VAL A 32 -0.52 -8.72 5.40
C VAL A 32 -0.41 -7.63 4.34
N ASP A 33 0.81 -7.21 4.01
CA ASP A 33 1.08 -6.22 2.98
C ASP A 33 0.54 -6.68 1.62
N LYS A 34 0.88 -7.90 1.19
CA LYS A 34 0.35 -8.49 -0.06
C LYS A 34 -1.17 -8.61 -0.06
N ALA A 35 -1.77 -9.04 1.05
CA ALA A 35 -3.21 -9.17 1.18
C ALA A 35 -3.91 -7.80 1.14
N TRP A 36 -3.35 -6.79 1.81
CA TRP A 36 -3.88 -5.43 1.81
C TRP A 36 -3.79 -4.81 0.41
N HIS A 37 -2.67 -4.97 -0.30
CA HIS A 37 -2.53 -4.55 -1.69
C HIS A 37 -3.59 -5.20 -2.60
N ALA A 38 -3.79 -6.52 -2.48
CA ALA A 38 -4.83 -7.23 -3.23
C ALA A 38 -6.24 -6.71 -2.92
N HIS A 39 -6.52 -6.37 -1.64
CA HIS A 39 -7.78 -5.77 -1.24
C HIS A 39 -7.96 -4.37 -1.86
N ILE A 40 -6.94 -3.50 -1.80
CA ILE A 40 -6.95 -2.15 -2.41
C ILE A 40 -7.24 -2.21 -3.91
N LEU A 41 -6.62 -3.16 -4.62
CA LEU A 41 -6.81 -3.32 -6.08
C LEU A 41 -8.26 -3.65 -6.46
N ASN A 42 -9.04 -4.28 -5.57
CA ASN A 42 -10.50 -4.32 -5.71
C ASN A 42 -11.12 -3.03 -5.13
N THR A 43 -10.91 -1.92 -5.84
CA THR A 43 -11.19 -0.56 -5.37
C THR A 43 -12.62 -0.37 -4.84
N LYS A 44 -13.62 -0.96 -5.51
CA LYS A 44 -15.03 -0.88 -5.08
C LYS A 44 -15.29 -1.63 -3.77
N MET A 45 -14.69 -2.81 -3.60
CA MET A 45 -14.79 -3.59 -2.37
C MET A 45 -14.10 -2.86 -1.22
N TYR A 46 -12.86 -2.43 -1.45
CA TYR A 46 -12.05 -1.74 -0.46
C TYR A 46 -12.71 -0.43 0.01
N PHE A 47 -13.19 0.40 -0.91
CA PHE A 47 -13.89 1.64 -0.59
C PHE A 47 -15.10 1.39 0.33
N ARG A 48 -15.95 0.43 -0.04
CA ARG A 48 -17.13 0.06 0.78
C ARG A 48 -16.73 -0.51 2.14
N PHE A 49 -15.66 -1.28 2.20
CA PHE A 49 -15.13 -1.80 3.45
C PHE A 49 -14.64 -0.67 4.35
N SER A 50 -13.81 0.25 3.83
CA SER A 50 -13.29 1.38 4.59
C SER A 50 -14.40 2.24 5.18
N GLU A 51 -15.40 2.61 4.37
CA GLU A 51 -16.56 3.37 4.83
C GLU A 51 -17.31 2.66 5.97
N ARG A 52 -17.53 1.35 5.86
CA ARG A 52 -18.25 0.59 6.90
C ARG A 52 -17.43 0.36 8.17
N ALA A 53 -16.14 0.05 8.03
CA ALA A 53 -15.30 -0.36 9.14
C ALA A 53 -14.68 0.83 9.90
N PHE A 54 -14.37 1.91 9.18
CA PHE A 54 -13.65 3.09 9.67
C PHE A 54 -14.45 4.40 9.58
N GLY A 55 -15.59 4.44 8.89
CA GLY A 55 -16.38 5.66 8.68
C GLY A 55 -15.75 6.65 7.69
N ARG A 56 -14.68 6.25 7.02
CA ARG A 56 -13.94 7.03 6.02
C ARG A 56 -13.11 6.10 5.15
N TYR A 57 -12.66 6.59 4.00
CA TYR A 57 -11.65 5.89 3.23
C TYR A 57 -10.34 5.74 4.01
N LEU A 58 -9.82 4.52 4.06
CA LEU A 58 -8.53 4.22 4.67
C LEU A 58 -7.47 4.45 3.59
N HIS A 59 -6.79 5.60 3.66
CA HIS A 59 -5.74 5.92 2.69
C HIS A 59 -4.51 5.05 2.93
N HIS A 60 -4.03 4.41 1.86
CA HIS A 60 -2.75 3.73 1.83
C HIS A 60 -1.71 4.65 1.21
N LEU A 61 -0.55 4.78 1.86
CA LEU A 61 0.61 5.45 1.29
C LEU A 61 1.66 4.39 0.97
N PRO A 62 2.24 4.38 -0.24
CA PRO A 62 3.37 3.52 -0.55
C PRO A 62 4.49 3.82 0.45
N PHE A 63 4.92 2.82 1.21
CA PHE A 63 6.07 2.92 2.09
C PHE A 63 6.85 1.63 2.01
N TRP A 64 8.15 1.72 1.80
CA TRP A 64 9.06 0.58 1.83
C TRP A 64 9.91 0.64 3.10
N SER A 65 9.89 -0.42 3.90
CA SER A 65 10.66 -0.51 5.17
C SER A 65 11.92 -1.37 5.06
N GLY A 66 12.48 -1.58 3.87
CA GLY A 66 13.67 -2.42 3.69
C GLY A 66 14.88 -1.88 4.48
N ASN A 67 15.65 -2.79 5.09
CA ASN A 67 16.86 -2.45 5.83
C ASN A 67 17.89 -1.77 4.91
N MET A 68 18.37 -0.60 5.30
CA MET A 68 19.34 0.21 4.54
C MET A 68 20.73 -0.45 4.39
N GLU A 69 21.01 -1.57 5.03
CA GLU A 69 22.34 -2.21 5.02
C GLU A 69 22.66 -3.01 3.73
N GLU A 70 21.67 -3.35 2.90
CA GLU A 70 21.87 -4.03 1.60
C GLU A 70 21.79 -3.05 0.39
N ALA A 71 22.31 -1.84 0.58
CA ALA A 71 22.16 -0.72 -0.36
C ALA A 71 23.15 -0.70 -1.54
N THR A 72 23.13 -1.74 -2.40
CA THR A 72 23.78 -1.66 -3.73
C THR A 72 22.80 -1.77 -4.90
N GLN A 73 21.54 -2.15 -4.63
CA GLN A 73 20.41 -2.13 -5.60
C GLN A 73 19.32 -1.12 -5.19
N PHE A 74 19.75 0.00 -4.60
CA PHE A 74 18.92 1.00 -3.91
C PHE A 74 17.77 1.57 -4.74
N VAL A 75 17.93 1.64 -6.07
CA VAL A 75 16.88 2.14 -6.96
C VAL A 75 15.73 1.15 -7.12
N ASP A 76 15.91 -0.16 -7.25
CA ASP A 76 14.75 -1.06 -7.46
C ASP A 76 13.93 -1.36 -6.20
N ALA A 77 14.48 -1.06 -5.02
CA ALA A 77 13.83 -1.29 -3.73
C ALA A 77 12.90 -0.15 -3.29
N ILE A 78 13.11 1.10 -3.74
CA ILE A 78 12.20 2.21 -3.42
C ILE A 78 10.97 2.18 -4.30
N SER A 79 9.82 2.56 -3.74
CA SER A 79 8.56 2.60 -4.49
C SER A 79 8.69 3.53 -5.71
N MET A 80 7.96 3.24 -6.79
CA MET A 80 7.96 4.13 -7.97
C MET A 80 7.57 5.56 -7.59
N PHE A 81 6.71 5.72 -6.57
CA PHE A 81 6.35 7.04 -6.04
C PHE A 81 7.56 7.79 -5.49
N GLU A 82 8.42 7.15 -4.69
CA GLU A 82 9.63 7.79 -4.15
C GLU A 82 10.64 8.12 -5.25
N LYS A 83 10.78 7.25 -6.27
CA LYS A 83 11.62 7.54 -7.45
C LYS A 83 11.17 8.80 -8.17
N LEU A 84 9.86 8.90 -8.42
CA LEU A 84 9.26 10.05 -9.09
C LEU A 84 9.38 11.32 -8.24
N ASN A 85 9.16 11.21 -6.93
CA ASN A 85 9.31 12.31 -5.99
C ASN A 85 10.75 12.86 -5.98
N ALA A 86 11.76 11.99 -5.99
CA ALA A 86 13.17 12.39 -6.09
C ALA A 86 13.51 13.14 -7.39
N LEU A 87 12.70 12.97 -8.43
CA LEU A 87 12.81 13.67 -9.72
C LEU A 87 11.91 14.92 -9.81
N GLY A 88 11.27 15.32 -8.70
CA GLY A 88 10.35 16.48 -8.64
C GLY A 88 8.93 16.18 -9.16
N ILE A 89 8.59 14.92 -9.39
CA ILE A 89 7.24 14.49 -9.79
C ILE A 89 6.48 14.05 -8.55
N GLU A 90 6.00 15.04 -7.79
CA GLU A 90 5.35 14.83 -6.49
C GLU A 90 3.85 14.46 -6.61
N ASN A 91 3.24 14.77 -7.76
CA ASN A 91 1.81 14.56 -7.99
C ASN A 91 1.52 13.84 -9.32
N MET A 92 1.40 12.51 -9.25
CA MET A 92 1.08 11.70 -10.43
C MET A 92 -0.29 12.02 -11.03
N ASN A 93 -1.27 12.50 -10.25
CA ASN A 93 -2.60 12.83 -10.80
C ASN A 93 -2.54 14.00 -11.79
N GLN A 94 -1.55 14.87 -11.66
CA GLN A 94 -1.34 16.00 -12.57
C GLN A 94 -0.44 15.65 -13.74
N THR A 95 0.38 14.60 -13.66
CA THR A 95 1.34 14.22 -14.72
C THR A 95 0.83 13.11 -15.63
N VAL A 96 -0.08 12.26 -15.14
CA VAL A 96 -0.78 11.29 -15.98
C VAL A 96 -1.62 12.09 -16.99
N TRP A 97 -1.32 11.91 -18.28
CA TRP A 97 -1.89 12.59 -19.46
C TRP A 97 -1.32 13.96 -19.87
N THR A 98 -0.83 14.78 -18.94
CA THR A 98 -0.33 16.13 -19.28
C THR A 98 1.06 16.13 -19.91
N TYR A 99 1.95 15.24 -19.48
CA TYR A 99 3.32 15.13 -20.01
C TYR A 99 3.38 14.80 -21.51
N ARG A 100 2.28 14.31 -22.09
CA ARG A 100 2.16 14.00 -23.52
C ARG A 100 1.79 15.21 -24.38
N LEU A 101 1.28 16.28 -23.77
CA LEU A 101 0.76 17.46 -24.48
C LEU A 101 1.84 18.53 -24.72
N GLU A 102 3.01 18.40 -24.11
CA GLU A 102 4.14 19.33 -24.25
C GLU A 102 5.18 18.90 -25.31
N LYS A 103 4.82 17.98 -26.22
CA LYS A 103 5.65 17.55 -27.35
C LYS A 103 5.01 17.87 -28.70
#